data_AF-A0A953JLY0-F1
#
_entry.id   AF-A0A953JLY0-F1
#
_cell.length_a   1.000
_cell.length_b   1.000
_cell.length_c   1.000
_cell.angle_alpha   90.00
_cell.angle_beta   90.00
_cell.angle_gamma   90.00
#
_symmetry.space_group_name_H-M   'P 1'
#
loop_
_entity.id
_entity.type
_entity.pdbx_description
1 polymer ?
#
loop_
_entity_poly.entity_id
_entity_poly.type
_entity_poly.pdbx_seq_one_letter_code
_entity_poly.pdbx_strand_id
1 'polypeptide(L)'
;PSYLISTREDHIAPWKSTYRATQIYSGPVRFVLAASGHIAGIVNPPESGKYSHWVNENLPPDPEEWFRGATELAGSWWPDWQRWVTALSNERVPARIPGTGGLPALEDAPGSYVKVMATD
;
A
#
# COMPACT_ATOMS: atom_id res chain seq x y z
N PRO A 1 3.24 -5.33 -13.23
CA PRO A 1 2.11 -5.51 -12.30
C PRO A 1 2.08 -4.36 -11.31
N SER A 2 0.90 -3.87 -10.94
CA SER A 2 0.74 -2.70 -10.06
C SER A 2 -0.29 -2.98 -8.97
N TYR A 3 0.06 -2.65 -7.73
CA TYR A 3 -0.85 -2.68 -6.59
C TYR A 3 -1.13 -1.24 -6.16
N LEU A 4 -2.39 -0.85 -6.15
CA LEU A 4 -2.85 0.50 -5.85
C LEU A 4 -3.70 0.45 -4.58
N ILE A 5 -3.36 1.28 -3.61
CA ILE A 5 -4.11 1.45 -2.36
C ILE A 5 -4.60 2.88 -2.26
N SER A 6 -5.82 3.07 -1.79
CA SER A 6 -6.37 4.38 -1.40
C SER A 6 -7.21 4.21 -0.15
N THR A 7 -7.56 5.31 0.52
CA THR A 7 -8.41 5.26 1.71
C THR A 7 -9.75 5.96 1.45
N ARG A 8 -10.84 5.37 1.92
CA ARG A 8 -12.21 5.77 1.58
C ARG A 8 -12.55 7.18 2.04
N GLU A 9 -12.08 7.58 3.21
CA GLU A 9 -12.33 8.90 3.80
C GLU A 9 -11.12 9.85 3.64
N ASP A 10 -10.26 9.61 2.64
CA ASP A 10 -9.15 10.51 2.32
C ASP A 10 -9.67 11.82 1.71
N HIS A 11 -9.39 12.94 2.37
CA HIS A 11 -9.72 14.28 1.86
C HIS A 11 -8.51 14.95 1.19
N ILE A 12 -7.30 14.42 1.36
CA ILE A 12 -6.06 14.92 0.76
C ILE A 12 -5.89 14.28 -0.63
N ALA A 13 -6.07 12.96 -0.72
CA ALA A 13 -6.02 12.19 -1.96
C ALA A 13 -7.33 11.38 -2.15
N PRO A 14 -8.43 12.02 -2.60
CA PRO A 14 -9.72 11.36 -2.73
C PRO A 14 -9.63 10.08 -3.58
N TRP A 15 -10.13 8.96 -3.04
CA TRP A 15 -9.92 7.65 -3.67
C TRP A 15 -10.52 7.53 -5.07
N LYS A 16 -11.60 8.25 -5.38
CA LYS A 16 -12.18 8.28 -6.73
C LYS A 16 -11.23 8.93 -7.74
N SER A 17 -10.45 9.91 -7.30
CA SER A 17 -9.44 10.58 -8.12
C SER A 17 -8.25 9.67 -8.37
N THR A 18 -7.76 8.98 -7.33
CA THR A 18 -6.61 8.07 -7.43
C THR A 18 -6.98 6.76 -8.13
N TYR A 19 -8.23 6.29 -8.02
CA TYR A 19 -8.76 5.11 -8.73
C TYR A 19 -8.57 5.20 -10.24
N ARG A 20 -8.56 6.42 -10.81
CA ARG A 20 -8.29 6.65 -12.23
C ARG A 20 -6.97 6.03 -12.72
N ALA A 21 -5.99 5.83 -11.83
CA ALA A 21 -4.74 5.14 -12.17
C ALA A 21 -4.96 3.70 -12.69
N THR A 22 -6.05 3.04 -12.29
CA THR A 22 -6.43 1.71 -12.81
C THR A 22 -6.68 1.69 -14.31
N GLN A 23 -7.02 2.85 -14.90
CA GLN A 23 -7.31 3.02 -16.33
C GLN A 23 -6.12 3.57 -17.12
N ILE A 24 -5.02 3.92 -16.42
CA ILE A 24 -3.83 4.52 -17.02
C ILE A 24 -2.69 3.51 -17.08
N TYR A 25 -2.53 2.71 -16.02
CA TYR A 25 -1.43 1.77 -15.92
C TYR A 25 -1.69 0.55 -16.81
N SER A 26 -0.63 0.09 -17.49
CA SER A 26 -0.68 -1.11 -18.32
C SER A 26 -0.25 -2.36 -17.54
N GLY A 27 -0.73 -3.53 -17.97
CA GLY A 27 -0.46 -4.82 -17.33
C GLY A 27 -1.41 -5.12 -16.16
N PRO A 28 -1.15 -6.18 -15.36
CA PRO A 28 -2.03 -6.55 -14.26
C PRO A 28 -2.08 -5.47 -13.19
N VAL A 29 -3.28 -4.96 -12.88
CA VAL A 29 -3.53 -3.97 -11.84
C VAL A 29 -4.42 -4.59 -10.75
N ARG A 30 -4.10 -4.31 -9.49
CA ARG A 30 -4.94 -4.60 -8.33
C ARG A 30 -5.23 -3.28 -7.62
N PHE A 31 -6.50 -2.98 -7.38
CA PHE A 31 -6.91 -1.85 -6.56
C PHE A 31 -7.54 -2.34 -5.26
N VAL A 32 -7.14 -1.71 -4.15
CA VAL A 32 -7.68 -1.96 -2.82
C VAL A 32 -8.08 -0.62 -2.20
N LEU A 33 -9.21 -0.58 -1.50
CA LEU A 33 -9.69 0.59 -0.79
C LEU A 33 -9.69 0.29 0.70
N ALA A 34 -8.88 0.97 1.51
CA ALA A 34 -8.94 0.85 2.96
C ALA A 34 -9.98 1.80 3.56
N ALA A 35 -10.60 1.45 4.69
CA ALA A 35 -11.43 2.40 5.42
C ALA A 35 -10.58 3.48 6.11
N SER A 36 -11.26 4.49 6.69
CA SER A 36 -10.64 5.64 7.36
C SER A 36 -9.97 6.64 6.39
N GLY A 37 -9.36 7.68 6.97
CA GLY A 37 -8.71 8.79 6.25
C GLY A 37 -7.22 8.56 5.97
N HIS A 38 -6.58 9.57 5.36
CA HIS A 38 -5.23 9.49 4.78
C HIS A 38 -4.19 8.68 5.60
N ILE A 39 -3.92 9.09 6.83
CA ILE A 39 -2.93 8.40 7.68
C ILE A 39 -3.51 7.14 8.31
N ALA A 40 -4.72 7.23 8.88
CA ALA A 40 -5.30 6.14 9.67
C ALA A 40 -5.70 4.91 8.84
N GLY A 41 -6.02 5.09 7.56
CA GLY A 41 -6.32 3.99 6.65
C GLY A 41 -5.08 3.35 6.04
N ILE A 42 -4.03 4.15 5.77
CA ILE A 42 -2.76 3.63 5.24
C ILE A 42 -1.95 2.93 6.33
N VAL A 43 -1.75 3.60 7.47
CA VAL A 43 -1.01 3.09 8.62
C VAL A 43 -1.97 2.34 9.55
N ASN A 44 -2.37 1.15 9.11
CA ASN A 44 -3.26 0.27 9.86
C ASN A 44 -2.59 -1.09 10.13
N PRO A 45 -1.83 -1.25 11.22
CA PRO A 45 -1.21 -2.53 11.56
C PRO A 45 -2.26 -3.63 11.77
N PRO A 46 -2.04 -4.86 11.26
CA PRO A 46 -3.00 -5.95 11.37
C PRO A 46 -3.32 -6.33 12.82
N GLU A 47 -2.37 -6.17 13.74
CA GLU A 47 -2.52 -6.46 15.16
C GLU A 47 -3.54 -5.54 15.85
N SER A 48 -3.84 -4.38 15.26
CA SER A 48 -4.80 -3.44 15.82
C SER A 48 -6.25 -3.94 15.72
N GLY A 49 -6.54 -4.85 14.78
CA GLY A 49 -7.89 -5.34 14.51
C GLY A 49 -8.89 -4.27 14.06
N LYS A 50 -8.41 -3.07 13.71
CA LYS A 50 -9.27 -1.93 13.34
C LYS A 50 -9.59 -1.94 11.86
N TYR A 51 -10.75 -1.34 11.55
CA TYR A 51 -11.20 -1.02 10.20
C TYR A 51 -11.45 -2.23 9.31
N SER A 52 -11.69 -1.95 8.03
CA SER A 52 -11.89 -2.90 6.95
C SER A 52 -11.19 -2.39 5.69
N HIS A 53 -11.17 -3.24 4.66
CA HIS A 53 -10.77 -2.86 3.31
C HIS A 53 -11.67 -3.55 2.29
N TRP A 54 -11.80 -2.96 1.10
CA TRP A 54 -12.59 -3.49 0.00
C TRP A 54 -11.69 -3.97 -1.12
N VAL A 55 -12.08 -5.08 -1.73
CA VAL A 55 -11.41 -5.68 -2.89
C VAL A 55 -12.43 -6.01 -3.97
N ASN A 56 -12.02 -5.87 -5.23
CA ASN A 56 -12.80 -6.28 -6.40
C ASN A 56 -11.83 -6.65 -7.53
N GLU A 57 -12.09 -7.76 -8.22
CA GLU A 57 -11.26 -8.22 -9.34
C GLU A 57 -11.54 -7.43 -10.63
N ASN A 58 -12.73 -6.89 -10.77
CA ASN A 58 -13.10 -6.04 -11.89
C ASN A 58 -12.62 -4.60 -11.66
N LEU A 59 -12.22 -3.92 -12.73
CA LEU A 59 -11.75 -2.53 -12.71
C LEU A 59 -12.54 -1.67 -13.72
N PRO A 60 -13.86 -1.51 -13.54
CA PRO A 60 -14.66 -0.66 -14.43
C PRO A 60 -14.17 0.79 -14.38
N PRO A 61 -14.41 1.60 -15.43
CA PRO A 61 -14.00 3.00 -15.42
C PRO A 61 -14.66 3.86 -14.33
N ASP A 62 -15.89 3.51 -13.92
CA ASP A 62 -16.60 4.20 -12.82
C ASP A 62 -16.13 3.66 -11.45
N PRO A 63 -15.52 4.48 -10.59
CA PRO A 63 -15.13 4.07 -9.24
C PRO A 63 -16.33 3.64 -8.39
N GLU A 64 -17.51 4.22 -8.58
CA GLU A 64 -18.70 3.82 -7.82
C GLU A 64 -19.21 2.44 -8.23
N GLU A 65 -19.08 2.08 -9.51
CA GLU A 65 -19.34 0.72 -9.99
C GLU A 65 -18.36 -0.27 -9.36
N TRP A 66 -17.07 0.08 -9.31
CA TRP A 66 -16.06 -0.72 -8.63
C TRP A 66 -16.45 -0.97 -7.18
N PHE A 67 -16.84 0.08 -6.45
CA PHE A 67 -17.18 -0.01 -5.03
C PHE A 67 -18.46 -0.82 -4.77
N ARG A 68 -19.50 -0.66 -5.59
CA ARG A 68 -20.73 -1.46 -5.50
C ARG A 68 -20.47 -2.96 -5.68
N GLY A 69 -19.51 -3.33 -6.52
CA GLY A 69 -19.12 -4.73 -6.74
C GLY A 69 -18.05 -5.25 -5.77
N ALA A 70 -17.53 -4.40 -4.87
CA ALA A 70 -16.44 -4.77 -4.00
C ALA A 70 -16.89 -5.57 -2.78
N THR A 71 -16.05 -6.52 -2.36
CA THR A 71 -16.23 -7.28 -1.13
C THR A 71 -15.49 -6.58 0.01
N GLU A 72 -16.20 -6.30 1.10
CA GLU A 72 -15.59 -5.81 2.33
C GLU A 72 -14.95 -6.95 3.12
N LEU A 73 -13.70 -6.76 3.53
CA LEU A 73 -12.93 -7.67 4.35
C LEU A 73 -12.52 -6.95 5.64
N ALA A 74 -12.74 -7.62 6.78
CA ALA A 74 -12.37 -7.06 8.08
C ALA A 74 -10.84 -6.96 8.24
N GLY A 75 -10.39 -5.92 8.92
CA GLY A 75 -9.00 -5.69 9.29
C GLY A 75 -8.15 -4.98 8.22
N SER A 76 -6.85 -4.96 8.49
CA SER A 76 -5.84 -4.27 7.65
C SER A 76 -5.76 -4.81 6.23
N TRP A 77 -5.43 -3.93 5.29
CA TRP A 77 -5.09 -4.26 3.91
C TRP A 77 -3.66 -4.83 3.77
N TRP A 78 -2.79 -4.67 4.78
CA TRP A 78 -1.39 -5.11 4.71
C TRP A 78 -1.23 -6.61 4.38
N PRO A 79 -2.00 -7.54 4.98
CA PRO A 79 -1.92 -8.95 4.61
C PRO A 79 -2.33 -9.23 3.16
N ASP A 80 -3.22 -8.42 2.58
CA ASP A 80 -3.60 -8.54 1.18
C ASP A 80 -2.43 -8.20 0.26
N TRP A 81 -1.78 -7.05 0.51
CA TRP A 81 -0.57 -6.64 -0.20
C TRP A 81 0.56 -7.66 -0.01
N GLN A 82 0.77 -8.17 1.21
CA GLN A 82 1.81 -9.16 1.50
C GLN A 82 1.58 -10.45 0.71
N ARG A 83 0.34 -10.95 0.62
CA ARG A 83 0.00 -12.12 -0.21
C ARG A 83 0.26 -11.83 -1.69
N TRP A 84 -0.15 -10.65 -2.18
CA TRP A 84 0.05 -10.24 -3.57
C TRP A 84 1.53 -10.19 -3.95
N VAL A 85 2.37 -9.49 -3.16
CA VAL A 85 3.80 -9.33 -3.48
C VAL A 85 4.56 -10.66 -3.36
N THR A 86 4.21 -11.50 -2.37
CA THR A 86 4.83 -12.83 -2.19
C THR A 86 4.46 -13.79 -3.31
N ALA A 87 3.27 -13.64 -3.93
CA ALA A 87 2.89 -14.43 -5.09
C ALA A 87 3.69 -14.09 -6.35
N LEU A 88 4.28 -12.89 -6.44
CA LEU A 88 5.16 -12.52 -7.54
C LEU A 88 6.55 -13.17 -7.43
N SER A 89 7.07 -13.27 -6.21
CA SER A 89 8.27 -14.04 -5.88
C SER A 89 8.28 -14.37 -4.38
N ASN A 90 8.51 -15.64 -4.06
CA ASN A 90 8.61 -16.12 -2.68
C ASN A 90 9.98 -16.74 -2.37
N GLU A 91 10.97 -16.56 -3.26
CA GLU A 91 12.31 -17.08 -3.05
C GLU A 91 12.90 -16.53 -1.75
N ARG A 92 13.49 -17.43 -0.95
CA ARG A 92 14.11 -17.08 0.33
C ARG A 92 15.60 -17.36 0.27
N VAL A 93 16.37 -16.41 0.76
CA VAL A 93 17.82 -16.50 0.93
C VAL A 93 18.17 -16.19 2.38
N PRO A 94 19.36 -16.58 2.87
CA PRO A 94 19.84 -16.15 4.17
C PRO A 94 19.81 -14.63 4.32
N ALA A 95 19.47 -14.15 5.52
CA ALA A 95 19.45 -12.72 5.81
C ALA A 95 20.83 -12.10 5.57
N ARG A 96 20.86 -10.98 4.85
CA ARG A 96 22.10 -10.25 4.57
C ARG A 96 22.45 -9.35 5.75
N ILE A 97 23.74 -9.22 6.05
CA ILE A 97 24.24 -8.28 7.05
C ILE A 97 24.59 -6.98 6.31
N PRO A 98 23.98 -5.83 6.67
CA PRO A 98 24.37 -4.54 6.09
C PRO A 98 25.88 -4.31 6.20
N GLY A 99 26.51 -3.86 5.12
CA GLY A 99 27.94 -3.58 5.09
C GLY A 99 28.86 -4.76 4.72
N THR A 100 28.37 -6.01 4.62
CA THR A 100 29.22 -7.16 4.24
C THR A 100 29.32 -7.41 2.73
N GLY A 101 28.67 -6.59 1.91
CA GLY A 101 28.72 -6.65 0.45
C GLY A 101 29.76 -5.69 -0.14
N GLY A 102 29.60 -5.30 -1.40
CA GLY A 102 30.47 -4.32 -2.05
C GLY A 102 30.29 -2.87 -1.57
N LEU A 103 29.34 -2.61 -0.68
CA LEU A 103 29.05 -1.28 -0.13
C LEU A 103 29.15 -1.33 1.40
N PRO A 104 29.95 -0.45 2.04
CA PRO A 104 30.04 -0.38 3.49
C PRO A 104 28.76 0.19 4.11
N ALA A 105 28.49 -0.17 5.37
CA ALA A 105 27.47 0.51 6.16
C ALA A 105 27.98 1.91 6.55
N LEU A 106 27.17 2.94 6.30
CA LEU A 106 27.56 4.34 6.53
C LEU A 106 27.25 4.81 7.95
N GLU A 107 26.05 4.51 8.43
CA GLU A 107 25.56 4.85 9.77
C GLU A 107 24.37 3.95 10.13
N ASP A 108 23.99 3.92 11.41
CA ASP A 108 22.78 3.22 11.85
C ASP A 108 21.51 3.95 11.35
N ALA A 109 20.48 3.17 10.99
CA ALA A 109 19.15 3.72 10.76
C ALA A 109 18.65 4.48 12.02
N PRO A 110 17.91 5.60 11.88
CA PRO A 110 17.25 6.07 10.66
C PRO A 110 18.10 7.01 9.79
N GLY A 111 19.41 7.12 10.07
CA GLY A 111 20.31 8.01 9.36
C GLY A 111 20.19 9.48 9.78
N SER A 112 21.05 10.29 9.17
CA SER A 112 21.22 11.71 9.45
C SER A 112 20.20 12.59 8.72
N TYR A 113 19.78 12.21 7.51
CA TYR A 113 18.94 13.06 6.66
C TYR A 113 17.54 13.30 7.24
N VAL A 114 16.93 12.29 7.87
CA VAL A 114 15.60 12.45 8.51
C VAL A 114 15.64 13.35 9.74
N LYS A 115 16.83 13.64 10.28
CA LYS A 115 17.04 14.48 11.49
C LYS A 115 17.30 15.95 11.15
N VAL A 116 17.40 16.29 9.87
CA VAL A 116 17.62 17.67 9.43
C VAL A 116 16.39 18.50 9.74
N MET A 117 16.59 19.64 10.39
CA MET A 117 15.53 20.60 10.69
C MET A 117 15.35 21.57 9.52
N ALA A 118 14.11 21.99 9.27
CA ALA A 118 13.86 23.09 8.35
C ALA A 118 14.57 24.35 8.84
N THR A 119 15.21 25.07 7.92
CA THR A 119 15.72 26.42 8.18
C THR A 119 14.66 27.43 7.76
N ASP A 120 14.45 28.44 8.58
CA ASP A 120 13.57 29.58 8.29
C ASP A 120 14.00 30.37 7.04
#